data_AF-A0A7S1WUD6-F1
#
_entry.id   AF-A0A7S1WUD6-F1
#
_cell.length_a   1.000
_cell.length_b   1.000
_cell.length_c   1.000
_cell.angle_alpha   90.00
_cell.angle_beta   90.00
_cell.angle_gamma   90.00
#
_symmetry.space_group_name_H-M   'P 1'
#
loop_
_entity.id
_entity.type
_entity.pdbx_description
1 polymer ?
#
loop_
_entity_poly.entity_id
_entity_poly.type
_entity_poly.pdbx_seq_one_letter_code
_entity_poly.pdbx_strand_id
1 'polypeptide(L)'
;MNSSLRVILMTRSYEERARSLEEARWGEVWEFLSRHASGSFCHWLPHGFLWPAKDPGSSLVDGSITSAFLKYCVFPTRWAAHFGFYTHHEIQSQLLNEHNETEYRRYYETVRRLVPQSQLLEFDVRKHGWSELAGFLGRPSPPSGTPFPRMRVGTVAHSSVLWQLSPLKCIVFMSLMCGSVLVNFLVACCLSAAAVAAVEAVLLCVLGRLPFKRS
;
A
#
# COMPACT_ATOMS: atom_id res chain seq x y z
N MET A 1 -15.58 -27.35 -26.46
CA MET A 1 -14.88 -26.16 -27.00
C MET A 1 -13.50 -26.12 -26.36
N ASN A 2 -12.43 -26.38 -27.10
CA ASN A 2 -11.08 -26.18 -26.59
C ASN A 2 -10.87 -24.67 -26.45
N SER A 3 -10.89 -24.17 -25.22
CA SER A 3 -10.51 -22.79 -24.90
C SER A 3 -9.02 -22.62 -25.17
N SER A 4 -8.68 -22.33 -26.42
CA SER A 4 -7.34 -21.91 -26.80
C SER A 4 -6.97 -20.69 -25.96
N LEU A 5 -5.88 -20.78 -25.20
CA LEU A 5 -5.35 -19.66 -24.43
C LEU A 5 -5.14 -18.47 -25.37
N ARG A 6 -5.66 -17.30 -25.00
CA ARG A 6 -5.41 -16.03 -25.71
C ARG A 6 -4.63 -15.11 -24.80
N VAL A 7 -3.54 -14.58 -25.33
CA VAL A 7 -2.62 -13.72 -24.60
C VAL A 7 -2.74 -12.31 -25.14
N ILE A 8 -2.93 -11.33 -24.25
CA ILE A 8 -2.90 -9.93 -24.60
C ILE A 8 -1.60 -9.36 -24.04
N LEU A 9 -0.74 -8.88 -24.93
CA LEU A 9 0.53 -8.25 -24.58
C LEU A 9 0.36 -6.74 -24.72
N MET A 10 0.26 -6.04 -23.60
CA MET A 10 0.15 -4.58 -23.58
C MET A 10 1.44 -3.97 -24.07
N THR A 11 1.42 -3.27 -25.20
CA THR A 11 2.62 -2.64 -25.76
C THR A 11 2.76 -1.21 -25.24
N ARG A 12 3.92 -0.93 -24.65
CA ARG A 12 4.35 0.43 -24.27
C ARG A 12 5.79 0.63 -24.76
N SER A 13 6.20 1.85 -25.09
CA SER A 13 7.62 2.09 -25.35
C SER A 13 8.41 1.91 -24.06
N TYR A 14 9.64 1.42 -24.18
CA TYR A 14 10.52 1.26 -23.03
C TYR A 14 10.77 2.61 -22.33
N GLU A 15 11.01 3.67 -23.09
CA GLU A 15 11.22 5.03 -22.57
C GLU A 15 10.04 5.52 -21.73
N GLU A 16 8.81 5.30 -22.18
CA GLU A 16 7.63 5.71 -21.42
C GLU A 16 7.49 4.90 -20.14
N ARG A 17 7.79 3.59 -20.20
CA ARG A 17 7.79 2.74 -19.00
C ARG A 17 8.86 3.21 -18.01
N ALA A 18 10.08 3.44 -18.46
CA ALA A 18 11.20 3.92 -17.65
C ALA A 18 10.86 5.23 -16.94
N ARG A 19 10.29 6.21 -17.66
CA ARG A 19 9.84 7.48 -17.07
C ARG A 19 8.81 7.28 -15.96
N SER A 20 7.82 6.40 -16.16
CA SER A 20 6.83 6.14 -15.09
C SER A 20 7.41 5.41 -13.88
N LEU A 21 8.46 4.60 -14.08
CA LEU A 21 9.16 3.95 -12.96
C LEU A 21 9.98 4.97 -12.17
N GLU A 22 10.66 5.90 -12.85
CA GLU A 22 11.37 7.00 -12.19
C GLU A 22 10.43 7.90 -11.38
N GLU A 23 9.25 8.23 -11.91
CA GLU A 23 8.22 8.98 -11.18
C GLU A 23 7.70 8.19 -9.96
N ALA A 24 7.59 6.86 -10.08
CA ALA A 24 7.14 5.99 -8.99
C ALA A 24 8.22 5.75 -7.90
N ARG A 25 9.51 5.92 -8.23
CA ARG A 25 10.65 5.67 -7.33
C ARG A 25 10.55 6.45 -6.02
N TRP A 26 10.07 7.69 -6.07
CA TRP A 26 9.84 8.47 -4.85
C TRP A 26 8.76 7.85 -3.96
N GLY A 27 7.70 7.29 -4.56
CA GLY A 27 6.68 6.54 -3.85
C GLY A 27 7.27 5.32 -3.12
N GLU A 28 8.20 4.60 -3.76
CA GLU A 28 8.85 3.43 -3.15
C GLU A 28 9.70 3.77 -1.92
N VAL A 29 10.48 4.85 -1.97
CA VAL A 29 11.26 5.32 -0.81
C VAL A 29 10.34 5.61 0.37
N TRP A 30 9.23 6.29 0.13
CA TRP A 30 8.25 6.58 1.17
C TRP A 30 7.51 5.34 1.65
N GLU A 31 7.19 4.37 0.78
CA GLU A 31 6.61 3.09 1.19
C GLU A 31 7.59 2.28 2.05
N PHE A 32 8.88 2.27 1.70
CA PHE A 32 9.93 1.61 2.46
C PHE A 32 10.09 2.20 3.86
N LEU A 33 10.19 3.54 3.95
CA LEU A 33 10.29 4.25 5.23
C LEU A 33 9.03 4.04 6.09
N SER A 34 7.83 4.17 5.49
CA SER A 34 6.56 3.96 6.19
C SER A 34 6.44 2.52 6.71
N ARG A 35 6.95 1.53 5.97
CA ARG A 35 6.97 0.12 6.39
C ARG A 35 7.90 -0.13 7.57
N HIS A 36 9.10 0.46 7.57
CA HIS A 36 10.03 0.30 8.69
C HIS A 36 9.53 1.02 9.94
N ALA A 37 9.02 2.24 9.78
CA ALA A 37 8.45 3.00 10.87
C ALA A 37 7.22 2.30 11.47
N SER A 38 6.31 1.78 10.64
CA SER A 38 5.13 1.06 11.12
C SER A 38 5.48 -0.17 11.97
N GLY A 39 6.49 -0.96 11.61
CA GLY A 39 6.96 -2.06 12.46
C GLY A 39 7.27 -1.62 13.91
N SER A 40 7.90 -0.45 14.06
CA SER A 40 8.27 0.10 15.37
C SER A 40 7.14 0.85 16.08
N PHE A 41 6.16 1.40 15.37
CA PHE A 41 5.14 2.28 15.98
C PHE A 41 3.75 1.67 16.08
N CYS A 42 3.43 0.63 15.29
CA CYS A 42 2.08 0.08 15.27
C CYS A 42 1.68 -0.60 16.59
N HIS A 43 2.62 -1.02 17.43
CA HIS A 43 2.32 -1.54 18.77
C HIS A 43 1.93 -0.45 19.78
N TRP A 44 2.20 0.82 19.47
CA TRP A 44 1.78 1.96 20.27
C TRP A 44 0.39 2.47 19.89
N LEU A 45 -0.23 1.95 18.84
CA LEU A 45 -1.62 2.31 18.55
C LEU A 45 -2.54 1.75 19.64
N PRO A 46 -3.48 2.55 20.17
CA PRO A 46 -4.52 2.02 21.03
C PRO A 46 -5.35 1.02 20.20
N HIS A 47 -5.10 -0.27 20.42
CA HIS A 47 -5.87 -1.37 19.85
C HIS A 47 -7.33 -1.18 20.26
N GLY A 48 -8.14 -0.61 19.37
CA GLY A 48 -9.59 -0.51 19.57
C GLY A 48 -10.24 0.80 19.11
N PHE A 49 -9.53 1.93 19.13
CA PHE A 49 -10.20 3.24 18.87
C PHE A 49 -10.22 3.68 17.40
N LEU A 50 -9.35 3.14 16.55
CA LEU A 50 -9.18 3.58 15.15
C LEU A 50 -9.65 2.57 14.10
N TRP A 51 -10.18 1.41 14.52
CA TRP A 51 -10.65 0.37 13.60
C TRP A 51 -12.19 0.32 13.55
N PRO A 52 -12.85 1.14 12.69
CA PRO A 52 -14.21 0.82 12.31
C PRO A 52 -14.20 -0.56 11.65
N ALA A 53 -15.10 -1.44 12.08
CA ALA A 53 -15.35 -2.70 11.42
C ALA A 53 -15.75 -2.40 9.97
N LYS A 54 -14.85 -2.67 9.01
CA LYS A 54 -15.16 -2.51 7.59
C LYS A 54 -15.95 -3.72 7.13
N ASP A 55 -17.01 -3.48 6.37
CA ASP A 55 -17.80 -4.53 5.74
C ASP A 55 -16.89 -5.46 4.90
N PRO A 56 -17.12 -6.79 4.91
CA PRO A 56 -16.29 -7.79 4.24
C PRO A 56 -16.17 -7.67 2.71
N GLY A 57 -16.75 -6.64 2.07
CA GLY A 57 -16.85 -6.52 0.62
C GLY A 57 -16.09 -5.35 -0.02
N SER A 58 -15.44 -4.47 0.75
CA SER A 58 -14.71 -3.33 0.16
C SER A 58 -13.30 -3.73 -0.27
N SER A 59 -13.02 -3.58 -1.57
CA SER A 59 -11.69 -3.84 -2.15
C SER A 59 -10.61 -3.08 -1.37
N LEU A 60 -9.56 -3.78 -0.92
CA LEU A 60 -8.40 -3.27 -0.18
C LEU A 60 -7.60 -2.17 -0.92
N VAL A 61 -8.02 -1.82 -2.14
CA VAL A 61 -7.47 -0.73 -2.97
C VAL A 61 -8.10 0.63 -2.64
N ASP A 62 -9.05 0.68 -1.71
CA ASP A 62 -9.68 1.93 -1.30
C ASP A 62 -8.63 2.91 -0.71
N GLY A 63 -8.56 4.14 -1.20
CA GLY A 63 -7.52 5.13 -0.88
C GLY A 63 -7.63 5.77 0.51
N SER A 64 -8.44 5.19 1.39
CA SER A 64 -8.68 5.66 2.76
C SER A 64 -7.43 5.59 3.65
N ILE A 65 -7.32 6.47 4.64
CA ILE A 65 -6.24 6.39 5.65
C ILE A 65 -6.31 5.05 6.41
N THR A 66 -7.50 4.51 6.65
CA THR A 66 -7.72 3.20 7.30
C THR A 66 -7.10 2.04 6.52
N SER A 67 -7.16 2.05 5.18
CA SER A 67 -6.51 1.01 4.37
C SER A 67 -4.99 1.11 4.43
N ALA A 68 -4.43 2.33 4.50
CA ALA A 68 -3.01 2.53 4.75
C ALA A 68 -2.61 1.95 6.13
N PHE A 69 -3.39 2.21 7.18
CA PHE A 69 -3.17 1.60 8.49
C PHE A 69 -3.23 0.07 8.45
N LEU A 70 -4.23 -0.51 7.79
CA LEU A 70 -4.32 -1.96 7.60
C LEU A 70 -3.10 -2.51 6.85
N LYS A 71 -2.72 -1.89 5.73
CA LYS A 71 -1.58 -2.26 4.89
C LYS A 71 -0.26 -2.25 5.66
N TYR A 72 -0.03 -1.23 6.49
CA TYR A 72 1.26 -1.02 7.16
C TYR A 72 1.33 -1.60 8.58
N CYS A 73 0.23 -1.66 9.32
CA CYS A 73 0.25 -2.14 10.72
C CYS A 73 -0.20 -3.59 10.90
N VAL A 74 -1.12 -4.10 10.09
CA VAL A 74 -1.75 -5.42 10.32
C VAL A 74 -1.13 -6.51 9.46
N PHE A 75 -0.87 -6.23 8.18
CA PHE A 75 -0.31 -7.22 7.25
C PHE A 75 1.15 -7.61 7.57
N PRO A 76 2.07 -6.70 7.93
CA PRO A 76 3.48 -7.06 8.08
C PRO A 76 3.79 -7.89 9.31
N THR A 77 3.01 -7.76 10.38
CA THR A 77 3.38 -8.28 11.71
C THR A 77 2.84 -9.67 12.04
N ARG A 78 1.87 -10.21 11.27
CA ARG A 78 1.29 -11.53 11.57
C ARG A 78 0.83 -12.37 10.37
N TRP A 79 0.55 -11.76 9.22
CA TRP A 79 -0.12 -12.44 8.10
C TRP A 79 0.79 -12.68 6.89
N ALA A 80 1.83 -11.87 6.69
CA ALA A 80 2.76 -12.03 5.55
C ALA A 80 3.46 -13.41 5.53
N ALA A 81 3.84 -13.95 6.69
CA ALA A 81 4.43 -15.28 6.79
C ALA A 81 3.41 -16.42 6.62
N HIS A 82 2.11 -16.16 6.85
CA HIS A 82 1.08 -17.20 6.90
C HIS A 82 0.27 -17.34 5.61
N PHE A 83 0.14 -16.28 4.83
CA PHE A 83 -0.69 -16.26 3.61
C PHE A 83 0.09 -16.34 2.31
N GLY A 84 1.42 -16.51 2.36
CA GLY A 84 2.23 -16.64 1.15
C GLY A 84 2.07 -15.47 0.19
N PHE A 85 1.75 -14.27 0.71
CA PHE A 85 1.75 -13.06 -0.11
C PHE A 85 3.20 -12.83 -0.55
N TYR A 86 3.45 -13.11 -1.83
CA TYR A 86 4.73 -13.01 -2.54
C TYR A 86 5.69 -12.06 -1.84
N THR A 87 6.75 -12.63 -1.28
CA THR A 87 7.81 -11.88 -0.62
C THR A 87 8.28 -10.78 -1.55
N HIS A 88 8.33 -9.56 -1.04
CA HIS A 88 8.76 -8.33 -1.72
C HIS A 88 10.03 -8.51 -2.57
N HIS A 89 10.88 -9.48 -2.22
CA HIS A 89 12.06 -9.89 -2.97
C HIS A 89 11.76 -10.30 -4.43
N GLU A 90 10.65 -11.00 -4.69
CA GLU A 90 10.27 -11.40 -6.06
C GLU A 90 9.82 -10.19 -6.89
N ILE A 91 9.02 -9.29 -6.31
CA ILE A 91 8.62 -8.03 -6.95
C ILE A 91 9.85 -7.12 -7.16
N GLN A 92 10.76 -7.05 -6.20
CA GLN A 92 11.97 -6.24 -6.29
C GLN A 92 12.96 -6.80 -7.33
N SER A 93 13.04 -8.13 -7.47
CA SER A 93 13.80 -8.78 -8.56
C SER A 93 13.17 -8.53 -9.93
N GLN A 94 11.84 -8.45 -10.02
CA GLN A 94 11.15 -8.02 -11.24
C GLN A 94 11.46 -6.54 -11.53
N LEU A 95 11.31 -5.64 -10.55
CA LEU A 95 11.61 -4.21 -10.69
C LEU A 95 13.08 -3.90 -11.08
N LEU A 96 14.04 -4.66 -10.54
CA LEU A 96 15.46 -4.55 -10.88
C LEU A 96 15.76 -5.01 -12.32
N ASN A 97 15.08 -6.05 -12.80
CA ASN A 97 15.14 -6.46 -14.21
C ASN A 97 14.34 -5.51 -15.13
N GLU A 98 13.34 -4.81 -14.60
CA GLU A 98 12.46 -3.91 -15.34
C GLU A 98 13.10 -2.57 -15.73
N HIS A 99 14.25 -2.21 -15.13
CA HIS A 99 15.08 -1.06 -15.52
C HIS A 99 16.12 -1.41 -16.59
N ASN A 100 16.13 -2.65 -17.08
CA ASN A 100 17.02 -3.08 -18.14
C ASN A 100 16.24 -3.20 -19.45
N GLU A 101 16.52 -2.31 -20.40
CA GLU A 101 15.93 -2.34 -21.74
C GLU A 101 16.09 -3.70 -22.42
N THR A 102 17.22 -4.36 -22.19
CA THR A 102 17.53 -5.67 -22.75
C THR A 102 16.56 -6.73 -22.24
N GLU A 103 16.31 -6.77 -20.94
CA GLU A 103 15.38 -7.73 -20.34
C GLU A 103 13.93 -7.41 -20.71
N TYR A 104 13.57 -6.13 -20.80
CA TYR A 104 12.28 -5.70 -21.33
C TYR A 104 12.07 -6.23 -22.75
N ARG A 105 13.01 -5.99 -23.67
CA ARG A 105 12.91 -6.47 -25.06
C ARG A 105 12.90 -8.00 -25.12
N ARG A 106 13.76 -8.67 -24.34
CA ARG A 106 13.83 -10.14 -24.25
C ARG A 106 12.52 -10.76 -23.79
N TYR A 107 11.81 -10.15 -22.83
CA TYR A 107 10.49 -10.60 -22.40
C TYR A 107 9.49 -10.58 -23.56
N TYR A 108 9.38 -9.46 -24.29
CA TYR A 108 8.46 -9.35 -25.44
C TYR A 108 8.79 -10.35 -26.54
N GLU A 109 10.08 -10.50 -26.88
CA GLU A 109 10.53 -11.50 -27.85
C GLU A 109 10.24 -12.93 -27.41
N THR A 110 10.34 -13.21 -26.11
CA THR A 110 10.02 -14.53 -25.56
C THR A 110 8.53 -14.81 -25.67
N VAL A 111 7.65 -13.85 -25.33
CA VAL A 111 6.20 -13.99 -25.51
C VAL A 111 5.84 -14.22 -26.98
N ARG A 112 6.42 -13.45 -27.91
CA ARG A 112 6.20 -13.60 -29.36
C ARG A 112 6.63 -14.97 -29.90
N ARG A 113 7.68 -15.57 -29.31
CA ARG A 113 8.16 -16.91 -29.70
C ARG A 113 7.30 -18.03 -29.14
N LEU A 114 6.79 -17.86 -27.92
CA LEU A 114 6.02 -18.90 -27.22
C LEU A 114 4.54 -18.93 -27.63
N VAL A 115 3.97 -17.79 -28.00
CA VAL A 115 2.55 -17.68 -28.30
C VAL A 115 2.35 -17.54 -29.81
N PRO A 116 1.55 -18.42 -30.45
CA PRO A 116 1.20 -18.27 -31.86
C PRO A 116 0.58 -16.91 -32.14
N GLN A 117 0.87 -16.33 -33.31
CA GLN A 117 0.39 -14.99 -33.67
C GLN A 117 -1.15 -14.87 -33.67
N SER A 118 -1.86 -15.95 -33.98
CA SER A 118 -3.34 -15.99 -33.91
C SER A 118 -3.90 -15.95 -32.48
N GLN A 119 -3.07 -16.22 -31.47
CA GLN A 119 -3.41 -16.23 -30.04
C GLN A 119 -2.74 -15.08 -29.27
N LEU A 120 -2.03 -14.18 -29.95
CA LEU A 120 -1.33 -13.06 -29.36
C LEU A 120 -1.89 -11.74 -29.90
N LEU A 121 -2.41 -10.89 -29.02
CA LEU A 121 -2.77 -9.51 -29.35
C LEU A 121 -1.77 -8.55 -28.72
N GLU A 122 -0.99 -7.88 -29.55
CA GLU A 122 -0.19 -6.72 -29.12
C GLU A 122 -1.10 -5.50 -29.03
N PHE A 123 -1.42 -5.08 -27.80
CA PHE A 123 -2.42 -4.04 -27.54
C PHE A 123 -1.78 -2.72 -27.10
N ASP A 124 -1.80 -1.71 -27.96
CA ASP A 124 -1.39 -0.34 -27.64
C ASP A 124 -2.63 0.44 -27.17
N VAL A 125 -2.71 0.71 -25.86
CA VAL A 125 -3.85 1.42 -25.24
C VAL A 125 -4.09 2.84 -25.79
N ARG A 126 -3.11 3.44 -26.48
CA ARG A 126 -3.27 4.76 -27.11
C ARG A 126 -3.89 4.66 -28.50
N LYS A 127 -3.65 3.55 -29.19
CA LYS A 127 -4.03 3.35 -30.59
C LYS A 127 -5.26 2.46 -30.74
N HIS A 128 -5.35 1.41 -29.94
CA HIS A 128 -6.41 0.41 -30.02
C HIS A 128 -7.58 0.73 -29.09
N GLY A 129 -8.75 0.14 -29.38
CA GLY A 129 -9.96 0.32 -28.60
C GLY A 129 -10.78 -0.96 -28.49
N TRP A 130 -12.10 -0.81 -28.40
CA TRP A 130 -13.01 -1.95 -28.22
C TRP A 130 -13.03 -2.88 -29.42
N SER A 131 -12.84 -2.38 -30.64
CA SER A 131 -12.92 -3.16 -31.87
C SER A 131 -11.86 -4.27 -31.91
N GLU A 132 -10.60 -3.90 -31.69
CA GLU A 132 -9.46 -4.82 -31.72
C GLU A 132 -9.55 -5.84 -30.59
N LEU A 133 -9.91 -5.37 -29.38
CA LEU A 133 -10.02 -6.22 -28.20
C LEU A 133 -11.19 -7.22 -28.32
N ALA A 134 -12.37 -6.74 -28.71
CA ALA A 134 -13.57 -7.58 -28.86
C ALA A 134 -13.40 -8.59 -29.99
N GLY A 135 -12.83 -8.17 -31.13
CA GLY A 135 -12.51 -9.04 -32.26
C GLY A 135 -11.55 -10.16 -31.86
N PHE A 136 -10.45 -9.82 -31.20
CA PHE A 136 -9.49 -10.80 -30.71
C PHE A 136 -10.09 -11.74 -29.65
N LEU A 137 -10.95 -11.24 -28.76
CA LEU A 137 -11.64 -12.04 -27.75
C LEU A 137 -12.83 -12.83 -28.30
N GLY A 138 -13.23 -12.62 -29.56
CA GLY A 138 -14.41 -13.25 -30.15
C GLY A 138 -15.67 -12.95 -29.34
N ARG A 139 -15.73 -11.75 -28.73
CA ARG A 139 -16.84 -11.29 -27.91
C ARG A 139 -17.51 -10.10 -28.60
N PRO A 140 -18.80 -9.86 -28.35
CA PRO A 140 -19.44 -8.65 -28.85
C PRO A 140 -18.75 -7.42 -28.27
N SER A 141 -18.51 -6.42 -29.12
CA SER A 141 -18.09 -5.10 -28.66
C SER A 141 -19.19 -4.50 -27.76
N PRO A 142 -18.83 -3.67 -26.76
CA PRO A 142 -19.82 -2.90 -26.02
C PRO A 142 -20.73 -2.06 -26.93
N PRO A 143 -21.91 -1.63 -26.43
CA PRO A 143 -22.87 -0.85 -27.21
C PRO A 143 -22.23 0.35 -27.90
N SER A 144 -22.74 0.67 -29.10
CA SER A 144 -22.29 1.83 -29.88
C SER A 144 -22.31 3.11 -29.02
N GLY A 145 -21.24 3.89 -29.07
CA GLY A 145 -21.06 5.08 -28.25
C GLY A 145 -20.40 4.85 -26.89
N THR A 146 -20.15 3.60 -26.47
CA THR A 146 -19.36 3.32 -25.26
C THR A 146 -17.89 3.64 -25.50
N PRO A 147 -17.30 4.68 -24.88
CA PRO A 147 -15.90 5.00 -25.10
C PRO A 147 -15.00 3.90 -24.54
N PHE A 148 -13.86 3.65 -25.19
CA PHE A 148 -12.83 2.81 -24.60
C PHE A 148 -12.31 3.51 -23.33
N PRO A 149 -12.19 2.80 -22.18
CA PRO A 149 -11.76 3.40 -20.94
C PRO A 149 -10.34 3.93 -21.09
N ARG A 150 -10.23 5.25 -21.27
CA ARG A 150 -8.96 5.98 -21.20
C ARG A 150 -8.89 6.61 -19.83
N MET A 151 -7.86 6.29 -19.07
CA MET A 151 -7.58 7.00 -17.83
C MET A 151 -7.21 8.44 -18.21
N ARG A 152 -8.18 9.36 -18.13
CA ARG A 152 -7.93 10.78 -18.41
C ARG A 152 -7.17 11.37 -17.22
N VAL A 153 -5.97 11.87 -17.49
CA VAL A 153 -5.25 12.79 -16.61
C VAL A 153 -6.20 13.93 -16.24
N GLY A 154 -6.57 14.05 -14.96
CA GLY A 154 -7.50 15.07 -14.45
C GLY A 154 -8.90 14.61 -14.00
N THR A 155 -9.25 13.33 -14.12
CA THR A 155 -10.50 12.78 -13.54
C THR A 155 -10.34 12.40 -12.06
N VAL A 156 -11.44 12.17 -11.34
CA VAL A 156 -11.43 11.69 -9.94
C VAL A 156 -10.61 10.40 -9.79
N ALA A 157 -10.61 9.53 -10.81
CA ALA A 157 -9.76 8.34 -10.84
C ALA A 157 -8.27 8.70 -10.88
N HIS A 158 -7.89 9.73 -11.64
CA HIS A 158 -6.52 10.22 -11.71
C HIS A 158 -6.09 10.91 -10.42
N SER A 159 -6.93 11.75 -9.80
CA SER A 159 -6.61 12.32 -8.48
C SER A 159 -6.52 11.25 -7.41
N SER A 160 -7.33 10.18 -7.49
CA SER A 160 -7.25 9.03 -6.58
C SER A 160 -5.96 8.25 -6.77
N VAL A 161 -5.53 8.01 -8.01
CA VAL A 161 -4.24 7.35 -8.32
C VAL A 161 -3.07 8.25 -7.92
N LEU A 162 -3.14 9.56 -8.22
CA LEU A 162 -2.13 10.52 -7.76
C LEU A 162 -2.08 10.59 -6.24
N TRP A 163 -3.21 10.55 -5.55
CA TRP A 163 -3.26 10.48 -4.09
C TRP A 163 -2.65 9.18 -3.56
N GLN A 164 -2.91 8.05 -4.24
CA GLN A 164 -2.28 6.77 -3.94
C GLN A 164 -0.77 6.78 -4.21
N LEU A 165 -0.28 7.55 -5.17
CA LEU A 165 1.15 7.67 -5.46
C LEU A 165 1.81 8.81 -4.67
N SER A 166 1.02 9.72 -4.12
CA SER A 166 1.52 10.93 -3.46
C SER A 166 2.23 10.58 -2.16
N PRO A 167 3.39 11.20 -1.88
CA PRO A 167 4.05 11.09 -0.59
C PRO A 167 3.20 11.68 0.55
N LEU A 168 2.22 12.54 0.24
CA LEU A 168 1.34 13.15 1.23
C LEU A 168 0.59 12.12 2.06
N LYS A 169 0.14 11.00 1.48
CA LYS A 169 -0.53 9.94 2.23
C LYS A 169 0.40 9.37 3.31
N CYS A 170 1.68 9.17 2.97
CA CYS A 170 2.69 8.63 3.87
C CYS A 170 3.06 9.66 4.93
N ILE A 171 3.18 10.94 4.55
CA ILE A 171 3.42 12.03 5.50
C ILE A 171 2.27 12.16 6.51
N VAL A 172 1.02 12.19 6.04
CA VAL A 172 -0.17 12.25 6.93
C VAL A 172 -0.21 11.04 7.85
N PHE A 173 0.01 9.83 7.31
CA PHE A 173 0.09 8.60 8.10
C PHE A 173 1.19 8.68 9.17
N MET A 174 2.40 9.10 8.79
CA MET A 174 3.54 9.25 9.71
C MET A 174 3.28 10.33 10.77
N SER A 175 2.67 11.45 10.41
CA SER A 175 2.28 12.51 11.35
C SER A 175 1.25 12.00 12.37
N LEU A 176 0.25 11.25 11.93
CA LEU A 176 -0.72 10.61 12.82
C LEU A 176 -0.04 9.59 13.74
N MET A 177 0.94 8.83 13.23
CA MET A 177 1.72 7.89 14.02
C MET A 177 2.55 8.57 15.10
N CYS A 178 3.38 9.54 14.72
CA CYS A 178 4.17 10.32 15.66
C CYS A 178 3.28 11.02 16.69
N GLY A 179 2.13 11.56 16.25
CA GLY A 179 1.14 12.17 17.14
C GLY A 179 0.60 11.19 18.18
N SER A 180 0.23 9.97 17.77
CA SER A 180 -0.27 8.95 18.70
C SER A 180 0.78 8.50 19.73
N VAL A 181 2.04 8.34 19.31
CA VAL A 181 3.16 8.00 20.21
C VAL A 181 3.38 9.12 21.22
N LEU A 182 3.38 10.38 20.77
CA LEU A 182 3.52 11.53 21.66
C LEU A 182 2.39 11.60 22.69
N VAL A 183 1.13 11.42 22.28
CA VAL A 183 -0.01 11.41 23.19
C VAL A 183 0.13 10.30 24.24
N ASN A 184 0.48 9.08 23.84
CA ASN A 184 0.65 7.96 24.77
C ASN A 184 1.82 8.18 25.73
N PHE A 185 2.92 8.76 25.24
CA PHE A 185 4.05 9.14 26.08
C PHE A 185 3.64 10.18 27.15
N LEU A 186 2.90 11.21 26.76
CA LEU A 186 2.40 12.23 27.69
C LEU A 186 1.47 11.61 28.74
N VAL A 187 0.56 10.72 28.34
CA VAL A 187 -0.32 9.99 29.27
C VAL A 187 0.49 9.15 30.26
N ALA A 188 1.52 8.43 29.81
CA ALA A 188 2.39 7.63 30.68
C ALA A 188 3.17 8.51 31.68
N CYS A 189 3.65 9.68 31.26
CA CYS A 189 4.29 10.66 32.14
C CYS A 189 3.30 11.19 33.20
N CYS A 190 2.06 11.50 32.82
CA CYS A 190 1.03 11.94 33.78
C CYS A 190 0.68 10.84 34.80
N LEU A 191 0.51 9.59 34.35
CA LEU A 191 0.19 8.47 35.22
C LEU A 191 1.33 8.15 36.20
N SER A 192 2.57 8.19 35.73
CA SER A 192 3.75 7.97 36.59
C SER A 192 3.92 9.09 37.61
N ALA A 193 3.73 10.35 37.23
CA ALA A 193 3.73 11.47 38.16
C ALA A 193 2.63 11.34 39.24
N ALA A 194 1.41 10.96 38.84
CA ALA A 194 0.31 10.70 39.76
C ALA A 194 0.60 9.54 40.73
N ALA A 195 1.22 8.46 40.23
CA ALA A 195 1.61 7.32 41.06
C ALA A 195 2.68 7.69 42.09
N VAL A 196 3.71 8.46 41.70
CA VAL A 196 4.74 8.95 42.63
C VAL A 196 4.13 9.81 43.72
N ALA A 197 3.27 10.78 43.35
CA ALA A 197 2.57 11.63 44.31
C ALA A 197 1.69 10.81 45.27
N ALA A 198 1.01 9.77 44.79
CA ALA A 198 0.21 8.88 45.62
C ALA A 198 1.09 8.08 46.62
N VAL A 199 2.24 7.56 46.17
CA VAL A 199 3.19 6.85 47.04
C VAL A 199 3.76 7.77 48.11
N GLU A 200 4.15 9.00 47.76
CA GLU A 200 4.62 9.99 48.71
C GLU A 200 3.55 10.36 49.75
N ALA A 201 2.31 10.56 49.31
CA ALA A 201 1.19 10.84 50.21
C ALA A 201 0.93 9.68 51.20
N VAL A 202 1.01 8.42 50.73
CA VAL A 202 0.88 7.23 51.57
C VAL A 202 2.04 7.14 52.56
N LEU A 203 3.28 7.36 52.12
CA LEU A 203 4.46 7.34 52.99
C LEU A 203 4.37 8.42 54.08
N LEU A 204 3.96 9.64 53.73
CA LEU A 204 3.75 10.72 54.71
C LEU A 204 2.62 10.38 55.69
N CYS A 205 1.54 9.76 55.25
CA CYS A 205 0.46 9.30 56.13
C CYS A 205 0.90 8.19 57.09
N VAL A 206 1.71 7.24 56.62
CA VAL A 206 2.20 6.11 57.43
C VAL A 206 3.27 6.58 58.43
N LEU A 207 4.26 7.36 57.97
CA LEU A 207 5.36 7.84 58.80
C LEU A 207 4.93 8.98 59.73
N GLY A 208 4.06 9.88 59.29
CA GLY A 208 3.51 10.96 60.11
C GLY A 208 2.58 10.48 61.23
N ARG A 209 2.10 9.23 61.15
CA ARG A 209 1.34 8.58 62.22
C ARG A 209 2.21 7.83 63.24
N LEU A 210 3.54 7.82 63.11
CA LEU A 210 4.41 7.25 64.14
C LEU A 210 4.65 8.31 65.23
N PRO A 211 4.06 8.20 66.43
CA PRO A 211 4.36 9.11 67.52
C PRO A 211 5.83 8.94 67.89
N PHE A 212 6.61 10.00 67.68
CA PHE A 212 8.01 10.07 68.08
C PHE A 212 8.09 10.12 69.61
N LYS A 213 8.05 8.95 70.24
CA LYS A 213 8.17 8.80 71.69
C LYS A 213 9.64 9.06 72.07
N ARG A 214 9.99 10.31 72.37
CA ARG A 214 11.29 10.66 72.98
C ARG A 214 11.35 10.01 74.36
N SER A 215 12.21 9.00 74.50
CA SER A 215 12.67 8.47 75.78
C SER A 215 13.80 9.34 76.34
#